data_AF-A0A212FB82-F1
#
_entry.id   AF-A0A212FB82-F1
#
_cell.length_a   1.000
_cell.length_b   1.000
_cell.length_c   1.000
_cell.angle_alpha   90.00
_cell.angle_beta   90.00
_cell.angle_gamma   90.00
#
_symmetry.space_group_name_H-M   'P 1'
#
loop_
_entity.id
_entity.type
_entity.pdbx_description
1 polymer ?
#
loop_
_entity_poly.entity_id
_entity_poly.type
_entity_poly.pdbx_seq_one_letter_code
_entity_poly.pdbx_strand_id
1 'polypeptide(L)'
;MFEAETENYTPLLLTIEVIFTELLKRGDLVQHIEPLKPIDRSPEAEYTRWLNECYETALSRVLECIRRGRTSSRLQALVTSCKLMQAEGKYPLEHTSGYFFPSVRLKNIFLVLLDSEISMSAPIARFQEFTEYRDVQQHGLKVLSTLACHKSPSQTYMQNYLELFDKLLASEIPAEVRKTKDKIGEEDFKVLCANEGKPSFPYNTSVCRRYANRCWGFSCQWPLCESPRSHRRALVLLVEKLMPLLNKPHLATDMLCDSLDAGGPISMLALQGMLELVRHHNIDYPDMYDRLYAMFEPEMFATRYKKRLIHLADIFLSSTHLPESLVAAFAKRLSRLALVASPEDAMGLLQLVGNLLLRHTALKRMICCEDTPAVMSNDPYVMEESSASRSRALGSSLWEVRALTRHWQPTLATVARQVTDPDRRAPIDIDHAGEEMFDAELKKRFKTIEVNFIRPQSMSLPSGERLAQYWEIMA
;
A
#
# COMPACT_ATOMS: atom_id res chain seq x y z
N MET A 1 -8.19 39.05 3.02
CA MET A 1 -8.42 38.26 4.25
C MET A 1 -7.76 36.88 4.15
N PHE A 2 -6.46 36.80 3.81
CA PHE A 2 -5.55 35.61 3.95
C PHE A 2 -4.09 36.03 3.64
N GLU A 3 -3.64 37.18 4.16
CA GLU A 3 -2.32 37.73 3.81
C GLU A 3 -1.19 37.26 4.72
N ALA A 4 -1.51 36.56 5.82
CA ALA A 4 -0.51 36.10 6.78
C ALA A 4 -0.57 34.57 6.97
N GLU A 5 0.54 33.89 6.67
CA GLU A 5 0.76 32.45 6.94
C GLU A 5 0.69 32.09 8.44
N THR A 6 0.47 33.06 9.32
CA THR A 6 0.61 32.95 10.78
C THR A 6 -0.72 32.81 11.54
N GLU A 7 -1.86 33.11 10.92
CA GLU A 7 -3.16 33.14 11.62
C GLU A 7 -3.90 31.80 11.58
N ASN A 8 -4.50 31.41 12.71
CA ASN A 8 -5.33 30.22 12.82
C ASN A 8 -6.77 30.56 12.42
N TYR A 9 -7.15 30.24 11.18
CA TYR A 9 -8.48 30.50 10.64
C TYR A 9 -9.54 29.45 11.03
N THR A 10 -9.17 28.43 11.79
CA THR A 10 -10.08 27.33 12.21
C THR A 10 -11.39 27.84 12.83
N PRO A 11 -11.41 28.81 13.76
CA PRO A 11 -12.66 29.29 14.35
C PRO A 11 -13.58 29.98 13.32
N LEU A 12 -12.99 30.78 12.41
CA LEU A 12 -13.73 31.46 11.34
C LEU A 12 -14.35 30.45 10.36
N LEU A 13 -13.62 29.39 10.02
CA LEU A 13 -14.11 28.34 9.14
C LEU A 13 -15.31 27.60 9.75
N LEU A 14 -15.24 27.31 11.05
CA LEU A 14 -16.36 26.69 11.78
C LEU A 14 -17.57 27.61 11.89
N THR A 15 -17.39 28.93 12.07
CA THR A 15 -18.52 29.86 12.08
C THR A 15 -19.17 29.97 10.71
N ILE A 16 -18.39 30.06 9.64
CA ILE A 16 -18.88 30.01 8.25
C ILE A 16 -19.67 28.73 7.99
N GLU A 17 -19.14 27.58 8.44
CA GLU A 17 -19.82 26.28 8.35
C GLU A 17 -21.20 26.31 9.01
N VAL A 18 -21.28 26.75 10.27
CA VAL A 18 -22.54 26.79 11.02
C VAL A 18 -23.54 27.76 10.38
N ILE A 19 -23.11 28.97 10.00
CA ILE A 19 -23.99 29.99 9.42
C ILE A 19 -24.61 29.48 8.12
N PHE A 20 -23.80 29.02 7.17
CA PHE A 20 -24.32 28.62 5.86
C PHE A 20 -25.04 27.26 5.88
N THR A 21 -24.68 26.34 6.78
CA THR A 21 -25.46 25.11 6.94
C THR A 21 -26.87 25.40 7.46
N GLU A 22 -27.03 26.35 8.38
CA GLU A 22 -28.35 26.78 8.86
C GLU A 22 -29.14 27.57 7.81
N LEU A 23 -28.49 28.46 7.05
CA LEU A 23 -29.15 29.17 5.93
C LEU A 23 -29.65 28.22 4.84
N LEU A 24 -28.86 27.18 4.51
CA LEU A 24 -29.27 26.15 3.54
C LEU A 24 -30.45 25.31 4.05
N LYS A 25 -30.46 24.94 5.34
CA LYS A 25 -31.58 24.21 5.96
C LYS A 25 -32.88 25.00 5.94
N ARG A 26 -32.81 26.32 6.14
CA ARG A 26 -33.98 27.22 6.13
C ARG A 26 -34.54 27.45 4.72
N GLY A 27 -33.71 27.27 3.69
CA GLY A 27 -34.08 27.54 2.31
C GLY A 27 -33.90 29.01 1.90
N ASP A 28 -33.27 29.84 2.72
CA ASP A 28 -33.08 31.28 2.48
C ASP A 28 -32.21 31.59 1.23
N LEU A 29 -31.48 30.57 0.74
CA LEU A 29 -30.59 30.65 -0.42
C LEU A 29 -31.23 30.10 -1.72
N VAL A 30 -32.43 29.50 -1.65
CA VAL A 30 -33.09 28.90 -2.81
C VAL A 30 -33.54 29.98 -3.78
N GLN A 31 -33.10 29.90 -5.03
CA GLN A 31 -33.54 30.80 -6.08
C GLN A 31 -34.66 30.15 -6.90
N HIS A 32 -35.82 30.80 -6.94
CA HIS A 32 -36.88 30.46 -7.90
C HIS A 32 -36.54 31.07 -9.27
N ILE A 33 -35.70 30.39 -10.04
CA ILE A 33 -35.40 30.79 -11.42
C ILE A 33 -36.43 30.13 -12.35
N GLU A 34 -37.43 30.88 -12.79
CA GLU A 34 -38.31 30.46 -13.87
C GLU A 34 -37.69 30.83 -15.24
N PRO A 35 -37.42 29.85 -16.13
CA PRO A 35 -36.87 30.14 -17.45
C PRO A 35 -37.79 31.10 -18.22
N LEU A 36 -37.20 32.09 -18.92
CA LEU A 36 -37.86 33.08 -19.79
C LEU A 36 -38.64 34.20 -19.09
N LYS A 37 -38.71 34.25 -17.75
CA LYS A 37 -39.22 35.45 -17.04
C LYS A 37 -38.10 36.48 -16.81
N PRO A 38 -38.41 37.80 -16.89
CA PRO A 38 -37.44 38.84 -16.55
C PRO A 38 -37.01 38.68 -15.09
N ILE A 39 -35.75 38.99 -14.82
CA ILE A 39 -35.15 38.93 -13.47
C ILE A 39 -36.05 39.73 -12.51
N ASP A 40 -36.63 39.06 -11.54
CA ASP A 40 -37.45 39.70 -10.52
C ASP A 40 -36.57 40.64 -9.69
N ARG A 41 -36.87 41.94 -9.69
CA ARG A 41 -36.14 42.99 -8.95
C ARG A 41 -36.80 43.33 -7.62
N SER A 42 -37.59 42.41 -7.07
CA SER A 42 -38.11 42.55 -5.71
C SER A 42 -36.96 42.67 -4.69
N PRO A 43 -37.13 43.41 -3.58
CA PRO A 43 -36.12 43.53 -2.53
C PRO A 43 -35.70 42.15 -1.96
N GLU A 44 -36.63 41.20 -1.92
CA GLU A 44 -36.39 39.82 -1.50
C GLU A 44 -35.51 39.06 -2.51
N ALA A 45 -35.73 39.25 -3.82
CA ALA A 45 -34.89 38.68 -4.86
C ALA A 45 -33.47 39.29 -4.91
N GLU A 46 -33.32 40.57 -4.53
CA GLU A 46 -32.00 41.19 -4.39
C GLU A 46 -31.25 40.70 -3.15
N TYR A 47 -31.95 40.54 -2.03
CA TYR A 47 -31.38 39.99 -0.80
C TYR A 47 -30.88 38.54 -0.98
N THR A 48 -31.69 37.68 -1.62
CA THR A 48 -31.31 36.28 -1.91
C THR A 48 -30.12 36.19 -2.88
N ARG A 49 -30.04 37.10 -3.86
CA ARG A 49 -28.86 37.20 -4.74
C ARG A 49 -27.61 37.61 -3.97
N TRP A 50 -27.69 38.63 -3.13
CA TRP A 50 -26.58 39.05 -2.27
C TRP A 50 -26.12 37.93 -1.33
N LEU A 51 -27.05 37.19 -0.71
CA LEU A 51 -26.71 36.03 0.13
C LEU A 51 -25.98 34.93 -0.64
N ASN A 52 -26.40 34.65 -1.88
CA ASN A 52 -25.72 33.70 -2.74
C ASN A 52 -24.32 34.18 -3.14
N GLU A 53 -24.14 35.47 -3.44
CA GLU A 53 -22.82 36.06 -3.68
C GLU A 53 -21.91 35.95 -2.46
N CYS A 54 -22.44 36.17 -1.25
CA CYS A 54 -21.71 35.94 0.00
C CYS A 54 -21.32 34.48 0.18
N TYR A 55 -22.20 33.54 -0.16
CA TYR A 55 -21.92 32.11 -0.09
C TYR A 55 -20.83 31.68 -1.07
N GLU A 56 -20.90 32.12 -2.33
CA GLU A 56 -19.86 31.88 -3.34
C GLU A 56 -18.53 32.49 -2.93
N THR A 57 -18.55 33.70 -2.39
CA THR A 57 -17.36 34.37 -1.86
C THR A 57 -16.77 33.57 -0.71
N ALA A 58 -17.59 33.09 0.23
CA ALA A 58 -17.13 32.26 1.33
C ALA A 58 -16.49 30.95 0.82
N LEU A 59 -17.12 30.25 -0.12
CA LEU A 59 -16.56 29.01 -0.69
C LEU A 59 -15.23 29.25 -1.40
N SER A 60 -15.14 30.32 -2.21
CA SER A 60 -13.89 30.67 -2.90
C SER A 60 -12.74 30.94 -1.91
N ARG A 61 -13.05 31.60 -0.79
CA ARG A 61 -12.11 31.87 0.31
C ARG A 61 -11.71 30.63 1.09
N VAL A 62 -12.65 29.71 1.37
CA VAL A 62 -12.32 28.42 2.00
C VAL A 62 -11.37 27.62 1.10
N LEU A 63 -11.61 27.58 -0.21
CA LEU A 63 -10.72 26.91 -1.18
C LEU A 63 -9.32 27.56 -1.23
N GLU A 64 -9.23 28.90 -1.17
CA GLU A 64 -7.96 29.61 -1.06
C GLU A 64 -7.20 29.24 0.24
N CYS A 65 -7.93 29.09 1.34
CA CYS A 65 -7.37 28.68 2.63
C CYS A 65 -6.78 27.26 2.60
N ILE A 66 -7.35 26.32 1.83
CA ILE A 66 -6.79 24.98 1.63
C ILE A 66 -5.41 25.05 0.94
N ARG A 67 -5.20 26.03 0.05
CA ARG A 67 -3.93 26.21 -0.67
C ARG A 67 -2.87 26.94 0.15
N ARG A 68 -3.25 28.04 0.83
CA ARG A 68 -2.30 28.98 1.46
C ARG A 68 -2.25 28.95 2.99
N GLY A 69 -3.19 28.28 3.65
CA GLY A 69 -3.28 28.28 5.11
C GLY A 69 -2.19 27.45 5.81
N ARG A 70 -2.09 27.59 7.13
CA ARG A 70 -1.36 26.64 8.00
C ARG A 70 -2.00 25.25 7.95
N THR A 71 -1.23 24.21 8.26
CA THR A 71 -1.70 22.80 8.21
C THR A 71 -3.04 22.59 8.91
N SER A 72 -3.23 23.07 10.14
CA SER A 72 -4.51 22.95 10.86
C SER A 72 -5.67 23.64 10.12
N SER A 73 -5.46 24.88 9.68
CA SER A 73 -6.45 25.66 8.91
C SER A 73 -6.77 25.00 7.57
N ARG A 74 -5.78 24.41 6.88
CA ARG A 74 -5.98 23.67 5.61
C ARG A 74 -6.87 22.45 5.79
N LEU A 75 -6.61 21.67 6.84
CA LEU A 75 -7.40 20.49 7.17
C LEU A 75 -8.84 20.86 7.53
N GLN A 76 -9.02 21.90 8.36
CA GLN A 76 -10.36 22.37 8.71
C GLN A 76 -11.09 22.96 7.49
N ALA A 77 -10.41 23.74 6.65
CA ALA A 77 -11.01 24.35 5.46
C ALA A 77 -11.55 23.27 4.52
N LEU A 78 -10.79 22.17 4.32
CA LEU A 78 -11.24 21.03 3.53
C LEU A 78 -12.51 20.38 4.12
N VAL A 79 -12.53 20.12 5.43
CA VAL A 79 -13.70 19.55 6.12
C VAL A 79 -14.90 20.46 5.96
N THR A 80 -14.73 21.77 6.19
CA THR A 80 -15.79 22.77 6.03
C THR A 80 -16.29 22.82 4.58
N SER A 81 -15.43 22.81 3.56
CA SER A 81 -15.85 22.71 2.16
C SER A 81 -16.68 21.45 1.88
N CYS A 82 -16.26 20.29 2.40
CA CYS A 82 -16.98 19.04 2.19
C CYS A 82 -18.34 19.02 2.90
N LYS A 83 -18.44 19.62 4.09
CA LYS A 83 -19.71 19.74 4.83
C LYS A 83 -20.66 20.75 4.20
N LEU A 84 -20.16 21.86 3.67
CA LEU A 84 -20.97 22.81 2.91
C LEU A 84 -21.51 22.15 1.63
N MET A 85 -20.67 21.38 0.93
CA MET A 85 -21.10 20.56 -0.20
C MET A 85 -22.16 19.51 0.21
N GLN A 86 -21.99 18.86 1.37
CA GLN A 86 -22.99 17.94 1.92
C GLN A 86 -24.32 18.64 2.19
N ALA A 87 -24.29 19.84 2.78
CA ALA A 87 -25.48 20.64 3.04
C ALA A 87 -26.19 21.05 1.74
N GLU A 88 -25.44 21.47 0.72
CA GLU A 88 -25.97 21.79 -0.62
C GLU A 88 -26.57 20.56 -1.31
N GLY A 89 -26.01 19.36 -1.08
CA GLY A 89 -26.60 18.11 -1.57
C GLY A 89 -27.94 17.78 -0.92
N LYS A 90 -28.08 18.01 0.39
CA LYS A 90 -29.34 17.77 1.12
C LYS A 90 -30.41 18.81 0.78
N TYR A 91 -29.99 20.08 0.73
CA TYR A 91 -30.80 21.26 0.48
C TYR A 91 -30.29 21.99 -0.78
N PRO A 92 -30.70 21.54 -1.98
CA PRO A 92 -30.23 22.12 -3.22
C PRO A 92 -30.73 23.55 -3.39
N LEU A 93 -29.89 24.40 -3.99
CA LEU A 93 -30.22 25.79 -4.34
C LEU A 93 -31.32 25.89 -5.42
N GLU A 94 -31.49 24.82 -6.21
CA GLU A 94 -32.50 24.67 -7.25
C GLU A 94 -33.42 23.48 -6.97
N HIS A 95 -34.71 23.62 -7.30
CA HIS A 95 -35.67 22.52 -7.14
C HIS A 95 -35.35 21.37 -8.09
N THR A 96 -34.80 20.28 -7.53
CA THR A 96 -34.52 19.04 -8.26
C THR A 96 -35.41 17.91 -7.73
N SER A 97 -36.08 17.18 -8.64
CA SER A 97 -36.97 16.07 -8.30
C SER A 97 -36.24 14.75 -7.98
N GLY A 98 -34.95 14.65 -8.33
CA GLY A 98 -34.10 13.48 -8.08
C GLY A 98 -33.02 13.70 -7.02
N TYR A 99 -32.19 12.67 -6.80
CA TYR A 99 -31.00 12.78 -5.96
C TYR A 99 -30.02 13.79 -6.56
N PHE A 100 -29.64 14.80 -5.78
CA PHE A 100 -28.73 15.86 -6.21
C PHE A 100 -27.38 15.73 -5.51
N PHE A 101 -26.30 15.73 -6.30
CA PHE A 101 -24.93 15.75 -5.80
C PHE A 101 -24.17 16.93 -6.41
N PRO A 102 -23.64 17.89 -5.62
CA PRO A 102 -22.92 19.07 -6.11
C PRO A 102 -21.56 18.74 -6.76
N SER A 103 -21.59 18.18 -7.97
CA SER A 103 -20.39 17.72 -8.68
C SER A 103 -19.44 18.87 -9.04
N VAL A 104 -19.96 20.09 -9.20
CA VAL A 104 -19.15 21.30 -9.46
C VAL A 104 -18.31 21.66 -8.24
N ARG A 105 -18.88 21.60 -7.04
CA ARG A 105 -18.15 21.84 -5.78
C ARG A 105 -17.05 20.82 -5.58
N LEU A 106 -17.35 19.54 -5.82
CA LEU A 106 -16.35 18.47 -5.74
C LEU A 106 -15.20 18.70 -6.75
N LYS A 107 -15.52 19.14 -7.97
CA LYS A 107 -14.52 19.52 -8.97
C LYS A 107 -13.62 20.65 -8.49
N ASN A 108 -14.17 21.69 -7.86
CA ASN A 108 -13.39 22.79 -7.32
C ASN A 108 -12.46 22.34 -6.18
N ILE A 109 -12.95 21.46 -5.29
CA ILE A 109 -12.12 20.86 -4.24
C ILE A 109 -10.97 20.06 -4.87
N PHE A 110 -11.25 19.23 -5.88
CA PHE A 110 -10.22 18.41 -6.54
C PHE A 110 -9.20 19.28 -7.28
N LEU A 111 -9.60 20.39 -7.89
CA LEU A 111 -8.65 21.33 -8.51
C LEU A 111 -7.64 21.89 -7.50
N VAL A 112 -8.06 22.14 -6.26
CA VAL A 112 -7.16 22.59 -5.19
C VAL A 112 -6.31 21.44 -4.64
N LEU A 113 -6.88 20.24 -4.48
CA LEU A 113 -6.13 19.06 -4.02
C LEU A 113 -5.09 18.58 -5.06
N LEU A 114 -5.35 18.81 -6.35
CA LEU A 114 -4.46 18.50 -7.46
C LEU A 114 -3.58 19.70 -7.84
N ASP A 115 -3.04 20.38 -6.83
CA ASP A 115 -2.09 21.48 -7.04
C ASP A 115 -0.79 20.95 -7.69
N SER A 116 -0.22 21.74 -8.60
CA SER A 116 0.99 21.37 -9.36
C SER A 116 2.30 21.73 -8.67
N GLU A 117 2.26 22.58 -7.64
CA GLU A 117 3.41 23.14 -6.94
C GLU A 117 3.53 22.54 -5.53
N ILE A 118 2.40 22.41 -4.83
CA ILE A 118 2.36 22.05 -3.41
C ILE A 118 1.92 20.58 -3.24
N SER A 119 2.63 19.83 -2.39
CA SER A 119 2.17 18.50 -1.96
C SER A 119 0.93 18.64 -1.08
N MET A 120 -0.16 17.98 -1.48
CA MET A 120 -1.46 18.00 -0.79
C MET A 120 -1.71 16.72 0.02
N SER A 121 -0.65 15.99 0.39
CA SER A 121 -0.76 14.68 1.08
C SER A 121 -1.59 14.72 2.37
N ALA A 122 -1.35 15.68 3.27
CA ALA A 122 -2.13 15.80 4.51
C ALA A 122 -3.62 16.13 4.27
N PRO A 123 -3.99 17.12 3.43
CA PRO A 123 -5.38 17.31 3.00
C PRO A 123 -6.00 16.07 2.34
N ILE A 124 -5.29 15.37 1.46
CA ILE A 124 -5.80 14.17 0.77
C ILE A 124 -6.04 13.04 1.78
N ALA A 125 -5.13 12.84 2.74
CA ALA A 125 -5.31 11.87 3.81
C ALA A 125 -6.55 12.20 4.66
N ARG A 126 -6.79 13.48 4.95
CA ARG A 126 -8.02 13.91 5.65
C ARG A 126 -9.28 13.73 4.82
N PHE A 127 -9.19 13.89 3.49
CA PHE A 127 -10.31 13.64 2.58
C PHE A 127 -10.77 12.17 2.58
N GLN A 128 -9.93 11.23 3.02
CA GLN A 128 -10.25 9.81 3.06
C GLN A 128 -11.55 9.51 3.83
N GLU A 129 -11.87 10.26 4.89
CA GLU A 129 -13.13 10.13 5.64
C GLU A 129 -14.37 10.30 4.75
N PHE A 130 -14.27 11.13 3.71
CA PHE A 130 -15.35 11.36 2.75
C PHE A 130 -15.37 10.34 1.61
N THR A 131 -14.27 9.64 1.35
CA THR A 131 -14.19 8.60 0.31
C THR A 131 -14.90 7.31 0.68
N GLU A 132 -15.21 7.12 1.97
CA GLU A 132 -16.05 6.01 2.46
C GLU A 132 -17.49 6.10 1.96
N TYR A 133 -17.98 7.31 1.63
CA TYR A 133 -19.33 7.48 1.11
C TYR A 133 -19.41 7.10 -0.37
N ARG A 134 -20.41 6.27 -0.73
CA ARG A 134 -20.52 5.69 -2.08
C ARG A 134 -20.86 6.72 -3.17
N ASP A 135 -21.59 7.77 -2.82
CA ASP A 135 -21.88 8.90 -3.72
C ASP A 135 -20.62 9.71 -4.02
N VAL A 136 -19.82 10.02 -3.00
CA VAL A 136 -18.51 10.67 -3.17
C VAL A 136 -17.56 9.79 -3.98
N GLN A 137 -17.54 8.48 -3.77
CA GLN A 137 -16.72 7.57 -4.58
C GLN A 137 -17.10 7.61 -6.06
N GLN A 138 -18.39 7.43 -6.40
CA GLN A 138 -18.85 7.39 -7.79
C GLN A 138 -18.69 8.74 -8.50
N HIS A 139 -19.12 9.83 -7.86
CA HIS A 139 -18.98 11.17 -8.43
C HIS A 139 -17.53 11.64 -8.43
N GLY A 140 -16.74 11.30 -7.41
CA GLY A 140 -15.31 11.59 -7.31
C GLY A 140 -14.53 10.94 -8.44
N LEU A 141 -14.71 9.64 -8.71
CA LEU A 141 -14.07 8.98 -9.85
C LEU A 141 -14.46 9.64 -11.19
N LYS A 142 -15.73 10.01 -11.36
CA LYS A 142 -16.19 10.75 -12.54
C LYS A 142 -15.45 12.07 -12.69
N VAL A 143 -15.43 12.90 -11.65
CA VAL A 143 -14.77 14.21 -11.65
C VAL A 143 -13.27 14.07 -11.87
N LEU A 144 -12.61 13.15 -11.18
CA LEU A 144 -11.18 12.88 -11.32
C LEU A 144 -10.83 12.50 -12.77
N SER A 145 -11.67 11.68 -13.42
CA SER A 145 -11.46 11.28 -14.81
C SER A 145 -11.55 12.46 -15.80
N THR A 146 -12.29 13.52 -15.46
CA THR A 146 -12.36 14.74 -16.28
C THR A 146 -11.16 15.66 -16.06
N LEU A 147 -10.56 15.65 -14.86
CA LEU A 147 -9.38 16.43 -14.52
C LEU A 147 -8.09 15.78 -15.01
N ALA A 148 -8.08 14.47 -15.22
CA ALA A 148 -6.91 13.71 -15.67
C ALA A 148 -6.46 13.99 -17.12
N CYS A 149 -7.21 14.77 -17.90
CA CYS A 149 -6.92 15.04 -19.33
C CYS A 149 -5.76 16.04 -19.54
N HIS A 150 -4.63 15.88 -18.85
CA HIS A 150 -3.42 16.70 -19.02
C HIS A 150 -2.36 15.97 -19.84
N LYS A 151 -1.80 16.65 -20.86
CA LYS A 151 -0.76 16.10 -21.75
C LYS A 151 0.61 15.95 -21.07
N SER A 152 0.93 16.79 -20.08
CA SER A 152 2.21 16.76 -19.36
C SER A 152 2.05 17.37 -17.95
N PRO A 153 1.60 16.59 -16.96
CA PRO A 153 1.47 17.07 -15.58
C PRO A 153 2.83 17.24 -14.89
N SER A 154 2.90 18.12 -13.89
CA SER A 154 4.07 18.23 -13.02
C SER A 154 4.24 16.97 -12.16
N GLN A 155 5.45 16.75 -11.63
CA GLN A 155 5.73 15.62 -10.74
C GLN A 155 4.85 15.67 -9.47
N THR A 156 4.64 16.86 -8.90
CA THR A 156 3.78 17.06 -7.73
C THR A 156 2.32 16.77 -8.06
N TYR A 157 1.84 17.20 -9.23
CA TYR A 157 0.50 16.88 -9.70
C TYR A 157 0.29 15.37 -9.81
N MET A 158 1.23 14.65 -10.44
CA MET A 158 1.15 13.19 -10.56
C MET A 158 1.08 12.50 -9.18
N GLN A 159 1.86 12.97 -8.22
CA GLN A 159 1.84 12.42 -6.86
C GLN A 159 0.51 12.69 -6.14
N ASN A 160 0.01 13.93 -6.20
CA ASN A 160 -1.27 14.30 -5.60
C ASN A 160 -2.43 13.53 -6.27
N TYR A 161 -2.38 13.36 -7.59
CA TYR A 161 -3.35 12.60 -8.36
C TYR A 161 -3.41 11.13 -7.95
N LEU A 162 -2.26 10.45 -7.91
CA LEU A 162 -2.20 9.05 -7.52
C LEU A 162 -2.64 8.84 -6.07
N GLU A 163 -2.33 9.78 -5.17
CA GLU A 163 -2.76 9.71 -3.78
C GLU A 163 -4.28 9.88 -3.63
N LEU A 164 -4.85 10.88 -4.31
CA LEU A 164 -6.30 11.07 -4.31
C LEU A 164 -7.01 9.87 -4.95
N PHE A 165 -6.44 9.31 -6.02
CA PHE A 165 -7.01 8.14 -6.67
C PHE A 165 -6.97 6.90 -5.76
N ASP A 166 -5.86 6.67 -5.06
CA ASP A 166 -5.74 5.64 -4.03
C ASP A 166 -6.81 5.80 -2.93
N LYS A 167 -7.00 7.02 -2.42
CA LYS A 167 -8.05 7.28 -1.40
C LYS A 167 -9.46 7.01 -1.93
N LEU A 168 -9.78 7.37 -3.18
CA LEU A 168 -11.09 7.06 -3.78
C LEU A 168 -11.34 5.55 -3.97
N LEU A 169 -10.27 4.76 -4.06
CA LEU A 169 -10.32 3.29 -4.16
C LEU A 169 -10.09 2.59 -2.81
N ALA A 170 -10.08 3.33 -1.69
CA ALA A 170 -9.92 2.74 -0.36
C ALA A 170 -11.05 1.76 -0.04
N SER A 171 -12.31 2.14 -0.36
CA SER A 171 -13.47 1.27 -0.25
C SER A 171 -13.57 0.33 -1.45
N GLU A 172 -13.63 -0.97 -1.19
CA GLU A 172 -13.68 -1.99 -2.25
C GLU A 172 -14.87 -1.77 -3.19
N ILE A 173 -14.57 -1.82 -4.48
CA ILE A 173 -15.55 -1.80 -5.57
C ILE A 173 -15.70 -3.25 -6.04
N PRO A 174 -16.88 -3.88 -5.90
CA PRO A 174 -17.05 -5.28 -6.28
C PRO A 174 -16.63 -5.57 -7.73
N ALA A 175 -15.75 -6.57 -7.91
CA ALA A 175 -15.26 -7.01 -9.21
C ALA A 175 -16.30 -7.84 -10.00
N GLU A 176 -17.33 -8.36 -9.33
CA GLU A 176 -18.48 -9.00 -9.96
C GLU A 176 -19.78 -8.33 -9.58
N VAL A 177 -20.64 -8.10 -10.58
CA VAL A 177 -22.07 -7.91 -10.34
C VAL A 177 -22.59 -9.28 -9.94
N ARG A 178 -22.68 -9.58 -8.64
CA ARG A 178 -23.34 -10.81 -8.19
C ARG A 178 -24.72 -10.85 -8.84
N LYS A 179 -24.90 -11.75 -9.81
CA LYS A 179 -26.15 -11.98 -10.55
C LYS A 179 -27.16 -12.81 -9.75
N THR A 180 -26.85 -13.15 -8.50
CA THR A 180 -27.82 -13.74 -7.59
C THR A 180 -28.64 -12.61 -6.97
N LYS A 181 -29.96 -12.67 -7.16
CA LYS A 181 -30.99 -12.10 -6.29
C LYS A 181 -30.92 -12.73 -4.88
N ASP A 182 -29.73 -12.91 -4.35
CA ASP A 182 -29.55 -13.18 -2.94
C ASP A 182 -29.44 -11.82 -2.30
N LYS A 183 -30.40 -11.57 -1.40
CA LYS A 183 -30.42 -10.47 -0.45
C LYS A 183 -29.10 -10.46 0.33
N ILE A 184 -28.03 -9.95 -0.27
CA ILE A 184 -27.02 -9.23 0.50
C ILE A 184 -27.85 -8.13 1.13
N GLY A 185 -27.95 -8.15 2.46
CA GLY A 185 -28.69 -7.13 3.18
C GLY A 185 -28.36 -5.77 2.58
N GLU A 186 -29.36 -4.91 2.47
CA GLU A 186 -29.14 -3.48 2.41
C GLU A 186 -28.34 -3.11 3.68
N GLU A 187 -27.06 -3.43 3.72
CA GLU A 187 -26.12 -2.78 4.59
C GLU A 187 -26.19 -1.34 4.15
N ASP A 188 -26.83 -0.49 4.95
CA ASP A 188 -27.03 0.92 4.71
C ASP A 188 -25.72 1.55 4.25
N PHE A 189 -25.52 1.61 2.93
CA PHE A 189 -24.33 2.22 2.37
C PHE A 189 -24.36 3.68 2.83
N LYS A 190 -23.29 4.12 3.49
CA LYS A 190 -23.19 5.52 3.90
C LYS A 190 -23.21 6.37 2.63
N VAL A 191 -24.21 7.25 2.55
CA VAL A 191 -24.38 8.23 1.48
C VAL A 191 -24.23 9.61 2.11
N LEU A 192 -23.36 10.45 1.54
CA LEU A 192 -23.05 11.74 2.14
C LEU A 192 -24.26 12.68 2.07
N CYS A 193 -24.90 12.78 0.90
CA CYS A 193 -26.00 13.73 0.65
C CYS A 193 -27.40 13.11 0.80
N ALA A 194 -27.56 12.05 1.60
CA ALA A 194 -28.89 11.48 1.89
C ALA A 194 -29.79 12.48 2.64
N ASN A 195 -31.05 12.55 2.24
CA ASN A 195 -32.08 13.34 2.90
C ASN A 195 -33.37 12.52 3.08
N GLU A 196 -34.02 12.66 4.22
CA GLU A 196 -35.25 11.94 4.55
C GLU A 196 -36.37 12.35 3.57
N GLY A 197 -36.92 11.39 2.81
CA GLY A 197 -37.99 11.63 1.84
C GLY A 197 -37.57 11.82 0.36
N LYS A 198 -36.27 11.79 0.03
CA LYS A 198 -35.77 11.81 -1.36
C LYS A 198 -35.39 10.40 -1.85
N PRO A 199 -35.37 10.15 -3.19
CA PRO A 199 -34.97 8.85 -3.71
C PRO A 199 -33.54 8.48 -3.30
N SER A 200 -33.34 7.21 -2.95
CA SER A 200 -32.03 6.66 -2.59
C SER A 200 -31.03 6.81 -3.74
N PHE A 201 -29.75 6.97 -3.40
CA PHE A 201 -28.69 7.16 -4.37
C PHE A 201 -28.50 5.91 -5.26
N PRO A 202 -28.59 6.04 -6.61
CA PRO A 202 -28.39 4.91 -7.50
C PRO A 202 -26.88 4.60 -7.67
N TYR A 203 -26.33 3.81 -6.75
CA TYR A 203 -24.95 3.34 -6.85
C TYR A 203 -24.82 2.30 -7.98
N ASN A 204 -23.87 2.52 -8.89
CA ASN A 204 -23.60 1.62 -10.00
C ASN A 204 -22.11 1.25 -10.07
N THR A 205 -21.81 0.03 -9.66
CA THR A 205 -20.45 -0.55 -9.66
C THR A 205 -19.80 -0.54 -11.05
N SER A 206 -20.57 -0.76 -12.13
CA SER A 206 -20.04 -0.74 -13.50
C SER A 206 -19.59 0.66 -13.93
N VAL A 207 -20.27 1.70 -13.44
CA VAL A 207 -19.93 3.10 -13.69
C VAL A 207 -18.66 3.48 -12.94
N CYS A 208 -18.54 3.09 -11.67
CA CYS A 208 -17.32 3.27 -10.89
C CYS A 208 -16.11 2.59 -11.55
N ARG A 209 -16.27 1.34 -12.00
CA ARG A 209 -15.22 0.60 -12.74
C ARG A 209 -14.81 1.33 -14.01
N ARG A 210 -15.78 1.80 -14.80
CA ARG A 210 -15.52 2.53 -16.04
C ARG A 210 -14.70 3.80 -15.78
N TYR A 211 -15.05 4.58 -14.75
CA TYR A 211 -14.30 5.79 -14.43
C TYR A 211 -12.92 5.48 -13.82
N ALA A 212 -12.79 4.45 -12.98
CA ALA A 212 -11.48 4.02 -12.47
C ALA A 212 -10.53 3.61 -13.61
N ASN A 213 -11.00 2.82 -14.58
CA ASN A 213 -10.20 2.48 -15.77
C ASN A 213 -9.82 3.72 -16.60
N ARG A 214 -10.72 4.70 -16.69
CA ARG A 214 -10.44 5.94 -17.41
C ARG A 214 -9.38 6.79 -16.71
N CYS A 215 -9.46 6.92 -15.38
CA CYS A 215 -8.44 7.58 -14.56
C CYS A 215 -7.07 6.90 -14.75
N TRP A 216 -7.04 5.57 -14.63
CA TRP A 216 -5.81 4.80 -14.82
C TRP A 216 -5.24 4.95 -16.23
N GLY A 217 -6.09 4.84 -17.26
CA GLY A 217 -5.68 4.98 -18.66
C GLY A 217 -5.09 6.35 -19.00
N PHE A 218 -5.50 7.42 -18.33
CA PHE A 218 -4.84 8.72 -18.44
C PHE A 218 -3.51 8.77 -17.70
N SER A 219 -3.45 8.21 -16.48
CA SER A 219 -2.20 8.17 -15.73
C SER A 219 -1.09 7.36 -16.43
N CYS A 220 -1.45 6.32 -17.18
CA CYS A 220 -0.49 5.53 -17.97
C CYS A 220 0.16 6.33 -19.13
N GLN A 221 -0.41 7.46 -19.54
CA GLN A 221 0.19 8.32 -20.57
C GLN A 221 1.27 9.25 -20.01
N TRP A 222 1.40 9.30 -18.69
CA TRP A 222 2.37 10.15 -18.00
C TRP A 222 3.66 9.39 -17.74
N PRO A 223 4.80 10.11 -17.57
CA PRO A 223 6.08 9.49 -17.24
C PRO A 223 6.13 9.06 -15.76
N LEU A 224 5.32 8.07 -15.38
CA LEU A 224 5.22 7.57 -14.00
C LEU A 224 6.52 6.92 -13.52
N CYS A 225 7.30 6.34 -14.44
CA CYS A 225 8.54 5.61 -14.17
C CYS A 225 9.77 6.51 -13.98
N GLU A 226 9.71 7.80 -14.33
CA GLU A 226 10.86 8.72 -14.16
C GLU A 226 11.16 9.01 -12.69
N SER A 227 10.13 8.99 -11.82
CA SER A 227 10.30 9.25 -10.39
C SER A 227 10.08 8.00 -9.56
N PRO A 228 11.03 7.59 -8.70
CA PRO A 228 10.89 6.38 -7.88
C PRO A 228 9.77 6.47 -6.83
N ARG A 229 9.33 7.69 -6.47
CA ARG A 229 8.19 7.87 -5.55
C ARG A 229 6.86 7.65 -6.27
N SER A 230 6.68 8.28 -7.42
CA SER A 230 5.47 8.15 -8.24
C SER A 230 5.32 6.73 -8.78
N HIS A 231 6.43 6.13 -9.24
CA HIS A 231 6.48 4.77 -9.75
C HIS A 231 6.06 3.74 -8.70
N ARG A 232 6.64 3.79 -7.48
CA ARG A 232 6.25 2.89 -6.38
C ARG A 232 4.78 3.04 -6.02
N ARG A 233 4.27 4.28 -5.95
CA ARG A 233 2.86 4.51 -5.61
C ARG A 233 1.91 4.02 -6.70
N ALA A 234 2.25 4.23 -7.97
CA ALA A 234 1.51 3.69 -9.10
C ALA A 234 1.48 2.17 -9.08
N LEU A 235 2.59 1.50 -8.74
CA LEU A 235 2.64 0.03 -8.61
C LEU A 235 1.78 -0.48 -7.46
N VAL A 236 1.86 0.12 -6.28
CA VAL A 236 1.01 -0.26 -5.14
C VAL A 236 -0.47 -0.12 -5.50
N LEU A 237 -0.85 1.02 -6.09
CA LEU A 237 -2.22 1.27 -6.54
C LEU A 237 -2.67 0.27 -7.62
N LEU A 238 -1.80 -0.01 -8.59
CA LEU A 238 -2.08 -0.97 -9.66
C LEU A 238 -2.38 -2.35 -9.07
N VAL A 239 -1.43 -2.87 -8.29
CA VAL A 239 -1.42 -4.26 -7.83
C VAL A 239 -2.49 -4.52 -6.77
N GLU A 240 -2.67 -3.60 -5.81
CA GLU A 240 -3.57 -3.84 -4.67
C GLU A 240 -5.03 -3.47 -4.94
N LYS A 241 -5.27 -2.47 -5.81
CA LYS A 241 -6.61 -1.89 -5.98
C LYS A 241 -7.15 -2.00 -7.39
N LEU A 242 -6.30 -1.80 -8.41
CA LEU A 242 -6.78 -1.69 -9.80
C LEU A 242 -6.83 -3.01 -10.55
N MET A 243 -5.91 -3.95 -10.31
CA MET A 243 -5.89 -5.26 -10.99
C MET A 243 -7.28 -5.90 -11.16
N PRO A 244 -8.12 -6.06 -10.11
CA PRO A 244 -9.45 -6.67 -10.26
C PRO A 244 -10.46 -5.79 -11.01
N LEU A 245 -10.18 -4.49 -11.15
CA LEU A 245 -11.05 -3.51 -11.81
C LEU A 245 -10.69 -3.32 -13.29
N LEU A 246 -9.51 -3.74 -13.75
CA LEU A 246 -9.05 -3.49 -15.11
C LEU A 246 -9.90 -4.24 -16.14
N ASN A 247 -10.37 -3.52 -17.16
CA ASN A 247 -11.08 -4.12 -18.30
C ASN A 247 -10.14 -4.92 -19.20
N LYS A 248 -8.87 -4.49 -19.29
CA LYS A 248 -7.82 -5.08 -20.14
C LYS A 248 -6.51 -5.20 -19.32
N PRO A 249 -6.40 -6.20 -18.46
CA PRO A 249 -5.27 -6.36 -17.53
C PRO A 249 -3.94 -6.58 -18.26
N HIS A 250 -3.95 -7.20 -19.45
CA HIS A 250 -2.76 -7.40 -20.28
C HIS A 250 -2.02 -6.12 -20.66
N LEU A 251 -2.68 -4.95 -20.67
CA LEU A 251 -2.01 -3.68 -20.94
C LEU A 251 -1.05 -3.25 -19.82
N ALA A 252 -1.20 -3.79 -18.61
CA ALA A 252 -0.29 -3.51 -17.50
C ALA A 252 1.05 -4.25 -17.62
N THR A 253 1.13 -5.28 -18.48
CA THR A 253 2.31 -6.15 -18.61
C THR A 253 3.56 -5.36 -18.97
N ASP A 254 3.47 -4.45 -19.94
CA ASP A 254 4.62 -3.68 -20.43
C ASP A 254 5.24 -2.83 -19.31
N MET A 255 4.40 -2.05 -18.62
CA MET A 255 4.82 -1.25 -17.46
C MET A 255 5.40 -2.13 -16.34
N LEU A 256 4.83 -3.31 -16.09
CA LEU A 256 5.32 -4.22 -15.06
C LEU A 256 6.66 -4.86 -15.43
N CYS A 257 6.88 -5.19 -16.71
CA CYS A 257 8.16 -5.65 -17.23
C CYS A 257 9.25 -4.58 -17.07
N ASP A 258 8.98 -3.35 -17.49
CA ASP A 258 9.91 -2.22 -17.28
C ASP A 258 10.21 -1.99 -15.80
N SER A 259 9.19 -2.15 -14.95
CA SER A 259 9.32 -2.02 -13.49
C SER A 259 10.14 -3.15 -12.86
N LEU A 260 10.13 -4.35 -13.45
CA LEU A 260 10.96 -5.46 -13.02
C LEU A 260 12.44 -5.19 -13.34
N ASP A 261 12.73 -4.63 -14.51
CA ASP A 261 14.09 -4.30 -14.95
C ASP A 261 14.70 -3.13 -14.18
N ALA A 262 13.89 -2.27 -13.55
CA ALA A 262 14.36 -1.16 -12.72
C ALA A 262 15.09 -1.60 -11.42
N GLY A 263 14.89 -2.85 -10.96
CA GLY A 263 15.55 -3.39 -9.77
C GLY A 263 15.05 -2.83 -8.42
N GLY A 264 15.63 -3.35 -7.33
CA GLY A 264 15.38 -2.87 -5.96
C GLY A 264 13.92 -3.02 -5.47
N PRO A 265 13.41 -2.08 -4.65
CA PRO A 265 12.05 -2.17 -4.11
C PRO A 265 10.93 -2.10 -5.17
N ILE A 266 11.21 -1.53 -6.34
CA ILE A 266 10.25 -1.36 -7.44
C ILE A 266 10.01 -2.72 -8.11
N SER A 267 11.07 -3.46 -8.40
CA SER A 267 10.97 -4.79 -9.01
C SER A 267 10.21 -5.78 -8.11
N MET A 268 10.40 -5.69 -6.78
CA MET A 268 9.65 -6.52 -5.82
C MET A 268 8.14 -6.25 -5.85
N LEU A 269 7.73 -4.99 -6.01
CA LEU A 269 6.31 -4.63 -6.15
C LEU A 269 5.75 -5.07 -7.51
N ALA A 270 6.53 -4.88 -8.58
CA ALA A 270 6.16 -5.28 -9.92
C ALA A 270 5.99 -6.79 -10.05
N LEU A 271 6.81 -7.58 -9.36
CA LEU A 271 6.72 -9.04 -9.34
C LEU A 271 5.34 -9.52 -8.85
N GLN A 272 4.77 -8.85 -7.85
CA GLN A 272 3.41 -9.21 -7.43
C GLN A 272 2.39 -8.90 -8.52
N GLY A 273 2.51 -7.76 -9.20
CA GLY A 273 1.64 -7.44 -10.32
C GLY A 273 1.73 -8.50 -11.42
N MET A 274 2.95 -8.93 -11.75
CA MET A 274 3.17 -10.00 -12.71
C MET A 274 2.60 -11.34 -12.23
N LEU A 275 2.73 -11.68 -10.95
CA LEU A 275 2.10 -12.87 -10.38
C LEU A 275 0.59 -12.87 -10.61
N GLU A 276 -0.05 -11.74 -10.30
CA GLU A 276 -1.49 -11.59 -10.42
C GLU A 276 -1.94 -11.80 -11.88
N LEU A 277 -1.19 -11.23 -12.82
CA LEU A 277 -1.42 -11.41 -14.26
C LEU A 277 -1.24 -12.86 -14.71
N VAL A 278 -0.18 -13.54 -14.25
CA VAL A 278 0.08 -14.95 -14.58
C VAL A 278 -1.05 -15.83 -14.02
N ARG A 279 -1.46 -15.61 -12.76
CA ARG A 279 -2.47 -16.44 -12.08
C ARG A 279 -3.89 -16.24 -12.58
N HIS A 280 -4.31 -15.00 -12.78
CA HIS A 280 -5.71 -14.67 -13.07
C HIS A 280 -5.98 -14.42 -14.56
N HIS A 281 -4.95 -14.05 -15.31
CA HIS A 281 -5.08 -13.67 -16.71
C HIS A 281 -4.25 -14.54 -17.66
N ASN A 282 -3.62 -15.61 -17.16
CA ASN A 282 -2.84 -16.60 -17.92
C ASN A 282 -1.84 -15.94 -18.88
N ILE A 283 -1.16 -14.88 -18.40
CA ILE A 283 -0.11 -14.22 -19.18
C ILE A 283 1.19 -14.99 -18.98
N ASP A 284 1.78 -15.48 -20.08
CA ASP A 284 3.06 -16.17 -20.04
C ASP A 284 4.20 -15.14 -19.94
N TYR A 285 4.95 -15.19 -18.84
CA TYR A 285 6.20 -14.44 -18.69
C TYR A 285 7.38 -15.41 -18.69
N PRO A 286 8.19 -15.45 -19.77
CA PRO A 286 9.39 -16.27 -19.79
C PRO A 286 10.36 -15.83 -18.69
N ASP A 287 11.08 -16.78 -18.09
CA ASP A 287 12.12 -16.56 -17.07
C ASP A 287 11.67 -15.93 -15.74
N MET A 288 10.37 -16.00 -15.42
CA MET A 288 9.81 -15.51 -14.16
C MET A 288 10.57 -16.02 -12.92
N TYR A 289 10.92 -17.31 -12.90
CA TYR A 289 11.64 -17.91 -11.78
C TYR A 289 13.08 -17.44 -11.68
N ASP A 290 13.74 -17.18 -12.80
CA ASP A 290 15.10 -16.64 -12.81
C ASP A 290 15.10 -15.19 -12.33
N ARG A 291 14.08 -14.40 -12.68
CA ARG A 291 13.87 -13.05 -12.12
C ARG A 291 13.59 -13.08 -10.62
N LEU A 292 12.71 -13.98 -10.16
CA LEU A 292 12.45 -14.18 -8.73
C LEU A 292 13.74 -14.60 -8.00
N TYR A 293 14.53 -15.49 -8.59
CA TYR A 293 15.80 -15.95 -8.04
C TYR A 293 16.78 -14.78 -7.89
N ALA A 294 16.92 -13.94 -8.92
CA ALA A 294 17.78 -12.76 -8.90
C ALA A 294 17.38 -11.70 -7.86
N MET A 295 16.12 -11.65 -7.41
CA MET A 295 15.70 -10.72 -6.34
C MET A 295 16.20 -11.11 -4.94
N PHE A 296 16.61 -12.36 -4.76
CA PHE A 296 17.17 -12.85 -3.50
C PHE A 296 18.66 -12.47 -3.40
N GLU A 297 18.90 -11.20 -3.09
CA GLU A 297 20.22 -10.63 -2.83
C GLU A 297 20.28 -10.00 -1.43
N PRO A 298 21.48 -9.77 -0.86
CA PRO A 298 21.63 -9.13 0.45
C PRO A 298 20.94 -7.76 0.54
N GLU A 299 20.81 -7.04 -0.57
CA GLU A 299 20.11 -5.76 -0.66
C GLU A 299 18.63 -5.86 -0.29
N MET A 300 18.03 -7.06 -0.39
CA MET A 300 16.62 -7.26 -0.07
C MET A 300 16.28 -6.91 1.38
N PHE A 301 17.22 -7.11 2.31
CA PHE A 301 17.00 -6.88 3.73
C PHE A 301 16.80 -5.41 4.10
N ALA A 302 17.34 -4.49 3.27
CA ALA A 302 17.13 -3.06 3.43
C ALA A 302 15.72 -2.61 3.00
N THR A 303 14.99 -3.44 2.27
CA THR A 303 13.67 -3.09 1.74
C THR A 303 12.56 -3.33 2.74
N ARG A 304 11.54 -2.45 2.72
CA ARG A 304 10.33 -2.62 3.55
C ARG A 304 9.40 -3.75 3.06
N TYR A 305 9.61 -4.22 1.83
CA TYR A 305 8.76 -5.21 1.18
C TYR A 305 9.28 -6.65 1.30
N LYS A 306 10.35 -6.89 2.07
CA LYS A 306 10.97 -8.22 2.25
C LYS A 306 10.00 -9.32 2.71
N LYS A 307 9.15 -9.05 3.71
CA LYS A 307 8.14 -10.02 4.21
C LYS A 307 7.17 -10.42 3.10
N ARG A 308 6.75 -9.44 2.30
CA ARG A 308 5.85 -9.63 1.16
C ARG A 308 6.52 -10.46 0.07
N LEU A 309 7.79 -10.19 -0.24
CA LEU A 309 8.56 -10.99 -1.21
C LEU A 309 8.72 -12.46 -0.76
N ILE A 310 9.05 -12.71 0.52
CA ILE A 310 9.16 -14.08 1.06
C ILE A 310 7.82 -14.81 0.95
N HIS A 311 6.71 -14.15 1.30
CA HIS A 311 5.37 -14.72 1.17
C HIS A 311 5.01 -15.04 -0.29
N LEU A 312 5.29 -14.12 -1.22
CA LEU A 312 5.05 -14.34 -2.65
C LEU A 312 5.90 -15.49 -3.17
N ALA A 313 7.16 -15.58 -2.76
CA ALA A 313 8.05 -16.69 -3.13
C ALA A 313 7.52 -18.03 -2.64
N ASP A 314 6.96 -18.10 -1.43
CA ASP A 314 6.35 -19.34 -0.91
C ASP A 314 5.17 -19.79 -1.77
N ILE A 315 4.32 -18.84 -2.20
CA ILE A 315 3.21 -19.10 -3.12
C ILE A 315 3.74 -19.58 -4.47
N PHE A 316 4.73 -18.90 -5.05
CA PHE A 316 5.29 -19.27 -6.36
C PHE A 316 5.94 -20.65 -6.37
N LEU A 317 6.69 -20.97 -5.32
CA LEU A 317 7.40 -22.23 -5.16
C LEU A 317 6.49 -23.35 -4.64
N SER A 318 5.19 -23.09 -4.43
CA SER A 318 4.19 -24.13 -4.17
C SER A 318 3.67 -24.81 -5.44
N SER A 319 4.04 -24.31 -6.63
CA SER A 319 3.65 -24.91 -7.91
C SER A 319 4.15 -26.36 -8.05
N THR A 320 3.28 -27.25 -8.53
CA THR A 320 3.56 -28.68 -8.65
C THR A 320 4.50 -29.05 -9.79
N HIS A 321 4.64 -28.18 -10.80
CA HIS A 321 5.39 -28.47 -12.04
C HIS A 321 6.82 -27.92 -12.03
N LEU A 322 7.39 -27.69 -10.84
CA LEU A 322 8.74 -27.14 -10.71
C LEU A 322 9.81 -28.23 -10.81
N PRO A 323 10.88 -28.03 -11.61
CA PRO A 323 12.00 -28.95 -11.62
C PRO A 323 12.77 -28.87 -10.29
N GLU A 324 13.21 -30.02 -9.78
CA GLU A 324 13.92 -30.11 -8.50
C GLU A 324 15.19 -29.25 -8.45
N SER A 325 15.90 -29.11 -9.57
CA SER A 325 17.12 -28.30 -9.69
C SER A 325 16.86 -26.82 -9.40
N LEU A 326 15.71 -26.29 -9.84
CA LEU A 326 15.30 -24.92 -9.58
C LEU A 326 14.99 -24.73 -8.10
N VAL A 327 14.21 -25.63 -7.50
CA VAL A 327 13.87 -25.54 -6.07
C VAL A 327 15.11 -25.70 -5.19
N ALA A 328 16.05 -26.58 -5.56
CA ALA A 328 17.35 -26.71 -4.91
C ALA A 328 18.14 -25.39 -4.94
N ALA A 329 18.12 -24.67 -6.07
CA ALA A 329 18.77 -23.37 -6.22
C ALA A 329 18.21 -22.34 -5.24
N PHE A 330 16.88 -22.24 -5.15
CA PHE A 330 16.22 -21.39 -4.16
C PHE A 330 16.58 -21.78 -2.74
N ALA A 331 16.46 -23.07 -2.37
CA ALA A 331 16.79 -23.54 -1.03
C ALA A 331 18.23 -23.19 -0.62
N LYS A 332 19.19 -23.38 -1.53
CA LYS A 332 20.60 -23.07 -1.30
C LYS A 332 20.86 -21.56 -1.20
N ARG A 333 20.29 -20.75 -2.10
CA ARG A 333 20.40 -19.27 -2.06
C ARG A 333 19.82 -18.70 -0.77
N LEU A 334 18.60 -19.10 -0.41
CA LEU A 334 17.93 -18.69 0.83
C LEU A 334 18.74 -19.07 2.07
N SER A 335 19.34 -20.27 2.07
CA SER A 335 20.19 -20.74 3.18
C SER A 335 21.45 -19.90 3.34
N ARG A 336 22.10 -19.49 2.24
CA ARG A 336 23.24 -18.55 2.29
C ARG A 336 22.84 -17.17 2.77
N LEU A 337 21.71 -16.65 2.28
CA LEU A 337 21.20 -15.35 2.72
C LEU A 337 20.85 -15.35 4.22
N ALA A 338 20.32 -16.46 4.74
CA ALA A 338 19.99 -16.61 6.16
C ALA A 338 21.21 -16.48 7.09
N LEU A 339 22.45 -16.67 6.61
CA LEU A 339 23.66 -16.43 7.39
C LEU A 339 24.00 -14.94 7.58
N VAL A 340 23.62 -14.12 6.61
CA VAL A 340 23.90 -12.67 6.61
C VAL A 340 22.72 -11.88 7.18
N ALA A 341 21.52 -12.46 7.10
CA ALA A 341 20.27 -11.86 7.53
C ALA A 341 20.24 -11.50 9.02
N SER A 342 19.39 -10.53 9.37
CA SER A 342 18.98 -10.33 10.76
C SER A 342 18.28 -11.60 11.28
N PRO A 343 18.26 -11.87 12.60
CA PRO A 343 17.68 -13.11 13.11
C PRO A 343 16.20 -13.29 12.76
N GLU A 344 15.44 -12.19 12.66
CA GLU A 344 14.03 -12.21 12.25
C GLU A 344 13.86 -12.61 10.80
N ASP A 345 14.67 -12.02 9.92
CA ASP A 345 14.65 -12.32 8.50
C ASP A 345 15.17 -13.76 8.24
N ALA A 346 16.18 -14.20 8.98
CA ALA A 346 16.69 -15.56 8.95
C ALA A 346 15.61 -16.58 9.33
N MET A 347 14.77 -16.28 10.33
CA MET A 347 13.63 -17.15 10.70
C MET A 347 12.66 -17.32 9.53
N GLY A 348 12.27 -16.23 8.86
CA GLY A 348 11.37 -16.30 7.70
C GLY A 348 11.97 -17.04 6.50
N LEU A 349 13.27 -16.84 6.24
CA LEU A 349 13.99 -17.57 5.19
C LEU A 349 14.10 -19.07 5.50
N LEU A 350 14.41 -19.43 6.74
CA LEU A 350 14.48 -20.83 7.17
C LEU A 350 13.11 -21.53 7.13
N GLN A 351 12.03 -20.82 7.46
CA GLN A 351 10.68 -21.36 7.31
C GLN A 351 10.38 -21.68 5.85
N LEU A 352 10.71 -20.77 4.92
CA LEU A 352 10.55 -21.01 3.49
C LEU A 352 11.38 -22.23 3.05
N VAL A 353 12.69 -22.27 3.39
CA VAL A 353 13.56 -23.43 3.08
C VAL A 353 12.96 -24.72 3.64
N GLY A 354 12.51 -24.70 4.89
CA GLY A 354 11.90 -25.84 5.55
C GLY A 354 10.62 -26.31 4.86
N ASN A 355 9.80 -25.40 4.35
CA ASN A 355 8.58 -25.74 3.61
C ASN A 355 8.89 -26.28 2.21
N LEU A 356 9.92 -25.76 1.53
CA LEU A 356 10.40 -26.30 0.25
C LEU A 356 10.91 -27.74 0.38
N LEU A 357 11.70 -28.03 1.42
CA LEU A 357 12.23 -29.38 1.70
C LEU A 357 11.12 -30.37 2.06
N LEU A 358 10.04 -29.89 2.67
CA LEU A 358 8.87 -30.72 2.99
C LEU A 358 8.03 -31.02 1.74
N ARG A 359 7.88 -30.05 0.83
CA ARG A 359 7.17 -30.22 -0.45
C ARG A 359 7.94 -31.12 -1.42
N HIS A 360 9.27 -30.99 -1.48
CA HIS A 360 10.15 -31.72 -2.39
C HIS A 360 11.08 -32.66 -1.62
N THR A 361 10.62 -33.88 -1.32
CA THR A 361 11.35 -34.87 -0.51
C THR A 361 12.70 -35.27 -1.10
N ALA A 362 12.87 -35.22 -2.43
CA ALA A 362 14.14 -35.48 -3.10
C ALA A 362 15.26 -34.49 -2.70
N LEU A 363 14.92 -33.30 -2.21
CA LEU A 363 15.87 -32.31 -1.72
C LEU A 363 16.41 -32.63 -0.32
N LYS A 364 15.83 -33.60 0.40
CA LYS A 364 16.35 -34.05 1.71
C LYS A 364 17.81 -34.53 1.63
N ARG A 365 18.26 -34.99 0.45
CA ARG A 365 19.68 -35.32 0.19
C ARG A 365 20.64 -34.16 0.48
N MET A 366 20.18 -32.92 0.37
CA MET A 366 21.00 -31.73 0.63
C MET A 366 21.23 -31.50 2.13
N ILE A 367 20.41 -32.13 3.00
CA ILE A 367 20.56 -32.10 4.46
C ILE A 367 21.44 -33.28 4.91
N CYS A 368 21.12 -34.47 4.41
CA CYS A 368 21.78 -35.73 4.72
C CYS A 368 22.18 -36.41 3.41
N CYS A 369 23.46 -36.34 3.06
CA CYS A 369 23.99 -37.10 1.93
C CYS A 369 24.72 -38.32 2.47
N GLU A 370 24.11 -39.50 2.37
CA GLU A 370 24.74 -40.77 2.78
C GLU A 370 25.86 -41.19 1.81
N ASP A 371 25.81 -40.71 0.56
CA ASP A 371 26.71 -41.09 -0.54
C ASP A 371 27.90 -40.14 -0.78
N THR A 372 28.06 -39.07 0.00
CA THR A 372 29.20 -38.15 -0.18
C THR A 372 30.47 -38.72 0.46
N PRO A 373 31.63 -38.71 -0.25
CA PRO A 373 32.91 -38.94 0.40
C PRO A 373 33.07 -37.94 1.56
N ALA A 374 33.71 -38.37 2.65
CA ALA A 374 33.83 -37.62 3.91
C ALA A 374 34.42 -36.20 3.77
N VAL A 375 34.98 -35.87 2.61
CA VAL A 375 35.48 -34.55 2.24
C VAL A 375 35.01 -34.22 0.82
N MET A 376 34.02 -33.34 0.68
CA MET A 376 33.80 -32.62 -0.57
C MET A 376 34.93 -31.59 -0.72
N SER A 377 35.74 -31.70 -1.77
CA SER A 377 36.90 -30.81 -1.95
C SER A 377 36.50 -29.36 -2.23
N ASN A 378 35.37 -29.12 -2.91
CA ASN A 378 34.80 -27.80 -3.19
C ASN A 378 33.26 -27.89 -3.34
N ASP A 379 32.54 -26.85 -2.89
CA ASP A 379 31.08 -26.70 -3.11
C ASP A 379 30.82 -26.33 -4.59
N PRO A 380 30.04 -27.13 -5.36
CA PRO A 380 29.76 -26.86 -6.76
C PRO A 380 28.78 -25.69 -7.00
N TYR A 381 28.12 -25.17 -5.97
CA TYR A 381 27.11 -24.12 -6.10
C TYR A 381 27.72 -22.74 -6.37
N VAL A 382 27.22 -22.07 -7.41
CA VAL A 382 27.62 -20.71 -7.82
C VAL A 382 26.55 -19.71 -7.38
N MET A 383 26.93 -18.74 -6.55
CA MET A 383 25.97 -17.78 -5.97
C MET A 383 25.66 -16.62 -6.92
N GLU A 384 26.64 -16.22 -7.73
CA GLU A 384 26.57 -15.07 -8.65
C GLU A 384 25.73 -15.36 -9.90
N GLU A 385 25.34 -16.62 -10.11
CA GLU A 385 24.56 -17.03 -11.27
C GLU A 385 23.12 -16.47 -11.19
N SER A 386 22.64 -15.85 -12.27
CA SER A 386 21.29 -15.29 -12.32
C SER A 386 20.21 -16.32 -12.66
N SER A 387 20.57 -17.42 -13.34
CA SER A 387 19.63 -18.50 -13.63
C SER A 387 19.64 -19.57 -12.55
N ALA A 388 18.48 -19.87 -11.98
CA ALA A 388 18.33 -20.88 -10.93
C ALA A 388 18.81 -22.26 -11.43
N SER A 389 18.49 -22.59 -12.68
CA SER A 389 18.83 -23.88 -13.30
C SER A 389 20.34 -24.12 -13.44
N ARG A 390 21.13 -23.06 -13.62
CA ARG A 390 22.59 -23.13 -13.86
C ARG A 390 23.43 -23.06 -12.59
N SER A 391 22.82 -22.78 -11.44
CA SER A 391 23.49 -22.61 -10.14
C SER A 391 24.17 -23.88 -9.59
N ARG A 392 23.88 -25.07 -10.14
CA ARG A 392 24.38 -26.39 -9.71
C ARG A 392 24.12 -26.73 -8.23
N ALA A 393 23.07 -26.15 -7.64
CA ALA A 393 22.73 -26.33 -6.22
C ALA A 393 22.45 -27.77 -5.80
N LEU A 394 21.96 -28.60 -6.72
CA LEU A 394 21.55 -29.98 -6.46
C LEU A 394 22.73 -30.91 -6.14
N GLY A 395 23.95 -30.54 -6.54
CA GLY A 395 25.20 -31.19 -6.14
C GLY A 395 25.83 -30.63 -4.86
N SER A 396 25.18 -29.66 -4.21
CA SER A 396 25.63 -29.01 -2.98
C SER A 396 24.82 -29.47 -1.76
N SER A 397 25.31 -29.13 -0.56
CA SER A 397 24.65 -29.42 0.71
C SER A 397 24.31 -28.14 1.47
N LEU A 398 23.37 -28.20 2.41
CA LEU A 398 22.87 -27.07 3.20
C LEU A 398 23.68 -26.86 4.50
N TRP A 399 25.00 -26.68 4.40
CA TRP A 399 25.87 -26.44 5.55
C TRP A 399 25.52 -25.15 6.31
N GLU A 400 24.96 -24.18 5.60
CA GLU A 400 24.56 -22.89 6.13
C GLU A 400 23.45 -23.07 7.20
N VAL A 401 22.45 -23.89 6.92
CA VAL A 401 21.39 -24.21 7.90
C VAL A 401 21.97 -24.96 9.09
N ARG A 402 22.92 -25.89 8.85
CA ARG A 402 23.61 -26.61 9.92
C ARG A 402 24.39 -25.66 10.83
N ALA A 403 25.06 -24.65 10.28
CA ALA A 403 25.75 -23.63 11.06
C ALA A 403 24.77 -22.82 11.95
N LEU A 404 23.59 -22.47 11.41
CA LEU A 404 22.54 -21.75 12.16
C LEU A 404 21.97 -22.53 13.34
N THR A 405 22.15 -23.86 13.42
CA THR A 405 21.74 -24.65 14.61
C THR A 405 22.49 -24.27 15.90
N ARG A 406 23.61 -23.56 15.76
CA ARG A 406 24.46 -23.03 16.85
C ARG A 406 24.38 -21.50 16.97
N HIS A 407 23.33 -20.89 16.43
CA HIS A 407 23.13 -19.45 16.52
C HIS A 407 22.93 -18.99 17.98
N TRP A 408 23.37 -17.76 18.29
CA TRP A 408 23.28 -17.19 19.64
C TRP A 408 21.84 -17.05 20.12
N GLN A 409 20.91 -16.77 19.21
CA GLN A 409 19.49 -16.71 19.51
C GLN A 409 18.87 -18.11 19.54
N PRO A 410 18.27 -18.53 20.67
CA PRO A 410 17.80 -19.90 20.86
C PRO A 410 16.63 -20.27 19.93
N THR A 411 15.71 -19.33 19.65
CA THR A 411 14.56 -19.59 18.77
C THR A 411 14.98 -19.85 17.33
N LEU A 412 15.95 -19.10 16.81
CA LEU A 412 16.50 -19.35 15.47
C LEU A 412 17.22 -20.69 15.44
N ALA A 413 17.99 -21.02 16.48
CA ALA A 413 18.67 -22.31 16.58
C ALA A 413 17.69 -23.49 16.63
N THR A 414 16.54 -23.37 17.29
CA THR A 414 15.50 -24.42 17.30
C THR A 414 14.84 -24.56 15.93
N VAL A 415 14.52 -23.46 15.25
CA VAL A 415 13.97 -23.50 13.89
C VAL A 415 14.96 -24.16 12.93
N ALA A 416 16.24 -23.78 12.97
CA ALA A 416 17.27 -24.41 12.16
C ALA A 416 17.38 -25.92 12.43
N ARG A 417 17.27 -26.37 13.68
CA ARG A 417 17.24 -27.80 14.03
C ARG A 417 16.04 -28.53 13.44
N GLN A 418 14.86 -27.91 13.49
CA GLN A 418 13.64 -28.44 12.86
C GLN A 418 13.79 -28.56 11.35
N VAL A 419 14.45 -27.60 10.70
CA VAL A 419 14.72 -27.67 9.25
C VAL A 419 15.68 -28.81 8.92
N THR A 420 16.70 -29.06 9.75
CA THR A 420 17.67 -30.15 9.55
C THR A 420 17.18 -31.53 9.97
N ASP A 421 15.99 -31.65 10.57
CA ASP A 421 15.44 -32.92 11.02
C ASP A 421 14.93 -33.74 9.82
N PRO A 422 15.54 -34.91 9.51
CA PRO A 422 15.14 -35.73 8.37
C PRO A 422 13.72 -36.30 8.49
N ASP A 423 13.23 -36.49 9.73
CA ASP A 423 11.94 -37.11 10.03
C ASP A 423 10.79 -36.11 10.10
N ARG A 424 11.05 -34.84 9.83
CA ARG A 424 10.04 -33.78 9.87
C ARG A 424 8.89 -34.04 8.88
N ARG A 425 7.65 -33.87 9.39
CA ARG A 425 6.39 -34.05 8.63
C ARG A 425 5.44 -32.85 8.66
N ALA A 426 5.71 -31.84 9.51
CA ALA A 426 4.85 -30.67 9.67
C ALA A 426 5.47 -29.40 9.08
N PRO A 427 4.66 -28.49 8.49
CA PRO A 427 5.14 -27.17 8.09
C PRO A 427 5.64 -26.40 9.30
N ILE A 428 6.59 -25.50 9.08
CA ILE A 428 7.01 -24.56 10.12
C ILE A 428 6.07 -23.37 9.98
N ASP A 429 5.33 -23.06 11.03
CA ASP A 429 4.57 -21.82 11.16
C ASP A 429 5.22 -20.98 12.25
N ILE A 430 5.77 -19.83 11.86
CA ILE A 430 6.33 -18.85 12.78
C ILE A 430 5.45 -17.60 12.66
N ASP A 431 4.92 -17.14 13.79
CA ASP A 431 4.28 -15.82 13.85
C ASP A 431 5.37 -14.74 13.75
N HIS A 432 5.40 -14.03 12.63
CA HIS A 432 6.45 -13.06 12.28
C HIS A 432 6.24 -11.66 12.91
N ALA A 433 6.14 -11.61 14.24
CA ALA A 433 6.10 -10.36 15.00
C ALA A 433 7.51 -9.76 15.17
N GLY A 434 8.11 -9.33 14.05
CA GLY A 434 9.48 -8.75 13.98
C GLY A 434 9.66 -7.35 14.60
N GLU A 435 8.78 -6.94 15.51
CA GLU A 435 9.06 -5.80 16.39
C GLU A 435 8.96 -6.21 17.87
N GLU A 436 8.63 -7.48 18.14
CA GLU A 436 8.35 -7.96 19.48
C GLU A 436 9.46 -8.84 20.05
N MET A 437 10.57 -9.15 19.35
CA MET A 437 11.54 -10.10 19.93
C MET A 437 12.13 -9.59 21.26
N PHE A 438 12.57 -8.33 21.31
CA PHE A 438 13.09 -7.73 22.53
C PHE A 438 11.99 -7.53 23.58
N ASP A 439 10.82 -7.00 23.17
CA ASP A 439 9.69 -6.77 24.07
C ASP A 439 9.10 -8.07 24.62
N ALA A 440 9.14 -9.16 23.84
CA ALA A 440 8.75 -10.49 24.26
C ALA A 440 9.73 -11.05 25.29
N GLU A 441 11.05 -10.83 25.11
CA GLU A 441 12.03 -11.17 26.14
C GLU A 441 11.81 -10.37 27.43
N LEU A 442 11.50 -9.06 27.36
CA LEU A 442 11.18 -8.24 28.53
C LEU A 442 9.94 -8.73 29.30
N LYS A 443 8.96 -9.28 28.60
CA LYS A 443 7.74 -9.83 29.21
C LYS A 443 7.96 -11.19 29.89
N LYS A 444 9.06 -11.89 29.61
CA LYS A 444 9.33 -13.19 30.23
C LYS A 444 9.64 -13.02 31.71
N ARG A 445 8.95 -13.80 32.54
CA ARG A 445 9.23 -13.88 33.98
C ARG A 445 10.19 -15.04 34.24
N PHE A 446 11.38 -14.72 34.74
CA PHE A 446 12.36 -15.72 35.15
C PHE A 446 12.10 -16.14 36.59
N LYS A 447 12.03 -17.46 36.85
CA LYS A 447 11.93 -18.00 38.22
C LYS A 447 13.29 -18.07 38.91
N THR A 448 14.36 -18.21 38.13
CA THR A 448 15.75 -18.34 38.58
C THR A 448 16.62 -17.47 37.68
N ILE A 449 17.43 -16.62 38.30
CA ILE A 449 18.43 -15.81 37.60
C ILE A 449 19.75 -16.55 37.75
N GLU A 450 20.22 -17.15 36.67
CA GLU A 450 21.52 -17.83 36.64
C GLU A 450 22.62 -16.76 36.50
N VAL A 451 23.60 -16.81 37.39
CA VAL A 451 24.75 -15.91 37.40
C VAL A 451 26.02 -16.66 37.07
N ASN A 452 27.00 -15.96 36.49
CA ASN A 452 28.30 -16.56 36.24
C ASN A 452 28.96 -16.95 37.58
N PHE A 453 29.46 -18.19 37.67
CA PHE A 453 30.15 -18.69 38.86
C PHE A 453 31.45 -17.93 39.12
N ILE A 454 32.16 -17.56 38.05
CA ILE A 454 33.38 -16.77 38.12
C ILE A 454 32.99 -15.32 38.37
N ARG A 455 33.29 -14.82 39.57
CA ARG A 455 33.06 -13.42 39.92
C ARG A 455 34.12 -12.54 39.23
N PRO A 456 33.73 -11.47 38.52
CA PRO A 456 34.70 -10.53 38.00
C PRO A 456 35.43 -9.85 39.17
N GLN A 457 36.76 -9.87 39.14
CA GLN A 457 37.61 -9.26 40.17
C GLN A 457 37.86 -7.77 39.91
N SER A 458 37.65 -7.32 38.68
CA SER A 458 37.85 -5.96 38.19
C SER A 458 36.86 -5.67 37.05
N MET A 459 36.72 -4.41 36.66
CA MET A 459 36.02 -4.03 35.41
C MET A 459 36.84 -4.37 34.16
N SER A 460 38.10 -4.79 34.33
CA SER A 460 38.94 -5.27 33.24
C SER A 460 38.53 -6.68 32.82
N LEU A 461 38.74 -6.95 31.53
CA LEU A 461 38.48 -8.26 30.93
C LEU A 461 39.35 -9.33 31.63
N PRO A 462 38.83 -10.53 31.90
CA PRO A 462 39.60 -11.65 32.41
C PRO A 462 40.90 -11.89 31.62
N SER A 463 41.97 -12.26 32.31
CA SER A 463 43.26 -12.56 31.67
C SER A 463 43.09 -13.73 30.68
N GLY A 464 43.39 -13.48 29.40
CA GLY A 464 43.24 -14.46 28.32
C GLY A 464 42.13 -14.16 27.31
N GLU A 465 41.35 -13.09 27.51
CA GLU A 465 40.39 -12.66 26.49
C GLU A 465 41.10 -12.06 25.27
N ARG A 466 40.67 -12.50 24.07
CA ARG A 466 41.21 -12.03 22.79
C ARG A 466 41.08 -10.53 22.59
N LEU A 467 40.13 -9.88 23.27
CA LEU A 467 39.92 -8.44 23.25
C LEU A 467 41.12 -7.67 23.84
N ALA A 468 41.81 -8.22 24.84
CA ALA A 468 43.00 -7.61 25.43
C ALA A 468 44.20 -7.56 24.45
N GLN A 469 44.14 -8.27 23.32
CA GLN A 469 45.15 -8.19 22.26
C GLN A 469 45.02 -6.92 21.41
N TYR A 470 43.82 -6.32 21.36
CA TYR A 470 43.51 -5.17 20.49
C TYR A 470 43.20 -3.90 21.28
N TRP A 471 42.79 -4.05 22.55
CA TRP A 471 42.39 -2.95 23.40
C TRP A 471 43.23 -2.95 24.67
N GLU A 472 43.99 -1.87 24.86
CA GLU A 472 44.68 -1.60 26.12
C GLU A 472 43.68 -0.90 27.05
N ILE A 473 42.89 -1.72 27.76
CA ILE A 473 41.96 -1.22 28.77
C ILE A 473 42.76 -1.09 30.06
N MET A 474 43.29 0.11 30.33
CA MET A 474 43.94 0.42 31.61
C MET A 474 42.92 0.16 32.74
N ALA A 475 43.31 -0.69 33.69
CA ALA A 475 42.53 -1.04 34.87
C ALA A 475 42.48 0.09 35.89
#